data_AF-A0A970BK26-F1
#
_entry.id   AF-A0A970BK26-F1
#
_cell.length_a   1.000
_cell.length_b   1.000
_cell.length_c   1.000
_cell.angle_alpha   90.00
_cell.angle_beta   90.00
_cell.angle_gamma   90.00
#
_symmetry.space_group_name_H-M   'P 1'
#
loop_
_entity.id
_entity.type
_entity.pdbx_description
1 polymer ?
#
loop_
_entity_poly.entity_id
_entity_poly.type
_entity_poly.pdbx_seq_one_letter_code
_entity_poly.pdbx_strand_id
1 'polypeptide(L)'
;MLSHNPVKNLVSPTQARQRLVDGNQRFVNENYGAKELGFSRRMTLLKEGQFPFAVIFTCSDSRVPPEIIFDQALGDIFVIRTAGNVLDDVAMGSVEYAVDHLHTPLV
;
A
#
# COMPACT_ATOMS: atom_id res chain seq x y z
N MET A 1 -6.94 20.74 5.69
CA MET A 1 -6.99 19.36 6.21
C MET A 1 -8.08 18.64 5.44
N LEU A 2 -7.73 17.71 4.55
CA LEU A 2 -8.72 16.89 3.85
C LEU A 2 -9.37 15.98 4.90
N SER A 3 -10.70 16.03 5.05
CA SER A 3 -11.38 15.20 6.04
C SER A 3 -11.22 13.73 5.65
N HIS A 4 -10.41 12.99 6.40
CA HIS A 4 -10.27 11.56 6.22
C HIS A 4 -11.56 10.94 6.74
N ASN A 5 -12.40 10.45 5.82
CA ASN A 5 -13.63 9.76 6.16
C ASN A 5 -13.27 8.29 6.45
N PRO A 6 -13.34 7.81 7.71
CA PRO A 6 -12.90 6.46 8.10
C PRO A 6 -13.72 5.35 7.43
N VAL A 7 -14.85 5.67 6.81
CA VAL A 7 -15.73 4.73 6.12
C VAL A 7 -15.16 4.25 4.77
N LYS A 8 -14.09 4.86 4.24
CA LYS A 8 -13.56 4.49 2.92
C LYS A 8 -12.69 3.22 2.91
N ASN A 9 -12.21 2.73 4.06
CA ASN A 9 -11.37 1.53 4.14
C ASN A 9 -12.14 0.36 4.78
N LEU A 10 -13.02 -0.27 4.00
CA LEU A 10 -13.92 -1.35 4.45
C LEU A 10 -13.28 -2.75 4.42
N VAL A 11 -11.96 -2.83 4.26
CA VAL A 11 -11.24 -4.11 4.08
C VAL A 11 -10.77 -4.62 5.43
N SER A 12 -11.10 -5.86 5.78
CA SER A 12 -10.57 -6.48 7.00
C SER A 12 -9.09 -6.82 6.87
N PRO A 13 -8.33 -6.94 7.97
CA PRO A 13 -6.92 -7.34 7.91
C PRO A 13 -6.70 -8.67 7.14
N THR A 14 -7.61 -9.64 7.32
CA THR A 14 -7.58 -10.91 6.60
C THR A 14 -7.79 -10.72 5.09
N GLN A 15 -8.73 -9.87 4.69
CA GLN A 15 -8.97 -9.56 3.27
C GLN A 15 -7.78 -8.79 2.67
N ALA A 16 -7.20 -7.84 3.41
CA ALA A 16 -6.00 -7.11 3.01
C ALA A 16 -4.84 -8.07 2.75
N ARG A 17 -4.58 -9.01 3.68
CA ARG A 17 -3.56 -10.06 3.52
C ARG A 17 -3.84 -10.92 2.30
N GLN A 18 -5.10 -11.33 2.10
CA GLN A 18 -5.47 -12.15 0.95
C GLN A 18 -5.19 -11.42 -0.38
N ARG A 19 -5.48 -10.12 -0.47
CA ARG A 19 -5.16 -9.32 -1.66
C ARG A 19 -3.67 -9.29 -1.98
N LEU A 20 -2.81 -9.19 -0.96
CA LEU A 20 -1.36 -9.28 -1.14
C LEU A 20 -0.94 -10.68 -1.63
N VAL A 21 -1.47 -11.74 -1.01
CA VAL A 21 -1.19 -13.13 -1.42
C VAL A 21 -1.61 -13.37 -2.87
N ASP A 22 -2.82 -12.97 -3.25
CA ASP A 22 -3.34 -13.14 -4.60
C ASP A 22 -2.51 -12.36 -5.63
N GLY A 23 -2.10 -11.14 -5.27
CA GLY A 23 -1.24 -10.32 -6.11
C GLY A 23 0.17 -10.87 -6.26
N ASN A 24 0.74 -11.42 -5.19
CA ASN A 24 2.01 -12.12 -5.28
C ASN A 24 1.92 -13.39 -6.12
N GLN A 25 0.82 -14.14 -6.01
CA GLN A 25 0.58 -15.30 -6.86
C GLN A 25 0.52 -14.93 -8.34
N ARG A 26 -0.06 -13.77 -8.69
CA ARG A 26 -0.03 -13.23 -10.06
C ARG A 26 1.38 -12.87 -10.51
N PHE A 27 2.16 -12.20 -9.66
CA PHE A 27 3.57 -11.88 -9.94
C PHE A 27 4.41 -13.14 -10.20
N VAL A 28 4.31 -14.16 -9.33
CA VAL A 28 5.05 -15.43 -9.46
C VAL A 28 4.71 -16.17 -10.75
N ASN A 29 3.45 -16.09 -11.19
CA ASN A 29 2.96 -16.74 -12.40
C ASN A 29 3.09 -15.87 -13.67
N GLU A 30 3.72 -14.69 -13.57
CA GLU A 30 3.82 -13.70 -14.66
C GLU A 30 2.46 -13.30 -15.29
N ASN A 31 1.37 -13.43 -14.53
CA ASN A 31 0.01 -13.17 -14.97
C ASN A 31 -0.53 -11.89 -14.32
N TYR A 32 0.08 -10.76 -14.68
CA TYR A 32 -0.21 -9.45 -14.11
C TYR A 32 -1.63 -8.97 -14.41
N GLY A 33 -2.30 -8.41 -13.40
CA GLY A 33 -3.58 -7.75 -13.58
C GLY A 33 -3.46 -6.40 -14.31
N ALA A 34 -4.57 -5.95 -14.89
CA ALA A 34 -4.67 -4.55 -15.33
C ALA A 34 -4.60 -3.64 -14.10
N LYS A 35 -3.65 -2.69 -14.11
CA LYS A 35 -3.43 -1.76 -13.00
C LYS A 35 -3.78 -0.32 -13.40
N GLU A 36 -4.50 0.35 -12.52
CA GLU A 36 -4.83 1.78 -12.64
C GLU A 36 -3.61 2.64 -12.28
N LEU A 37 -2.70 2.83 -13.24
CA LEU A 37 -1.46 3.63 -13.06
C LEU A 37 -1.51 4.98 -13.79
N GLY A 38 -2.62 5.25 -14.49
CA GLY A 38 -2.76 6.37 -15.41
C GLY A 38 -2.97 7.74 -14.75
N PHE A 39 -3.16 8.77 -15.59
CA PHE A 39 -3.47 10.13 -15.16
C PHE A 39 -4.79 10.21 -14.37
N SER A 40 -5.83 9.51 -14.82
CA SER A 40 -7.15 9.52 -14.17
C SER A 40 -7.06 9.06 -12.72
N ARG A 41 -6.38 7.95 -12.44
CA ARG A 41 -6.18 7.45 -11.07
C ARG A 41 -5.44 8.46 -10.19
N ARG A 42 -4.36 9.07 -10.70
CA ARG A 42 -3.62 10.12 -9.96
C ARG A 42 -4.53 11.30 -9.63
N MET A 43 -5.37 11.73 -10.56
CA MET A 43 -6.31 12.82 -10.34
C MET A 43 -7.37 12.47 -9.28
N THR A 44 -7.86 11.23 -9.28
CA THR A 44 -8.75 10.73 -8.22
C THR A 44 -8.06 10.77 -6.85
N LEU A 45 -6.84 10.25 -6.73
CA LEU A 45 -6.10 10.24 -5.46
C LEU A 45 -5.80 11.66 -4.95
N LEU A 46 -5.52 12.61 -5.85
CA LEU A 46 -5.33 14.02 -5.49
C LEU A 46 -6.60 14.67 -4.95
N LYS A 47 -7.76 14.36 -5.54
CA LYS A 47 -9.05 14.97 -5.17
C LYS A 47 -9.65 14.32 -3.92
N GLU A 48 -9.54 13.00 -3.82
CA GLU A 48 -10.28 12.22 -2.84
C GLU A 48 -9.44 11.69 -1.67
N GLY A 49 -8.12 11.78 -1.77
CA GLY A 49 -7.18 11.17 -0.83
C GLY A 49 -6.79 9.74 -1.22
N GLN A 50 -5.94 9.14 -0.39
CA GLN A 50 -5.49 7.77 -0.51
C GLN A 50 -6.10 6.91 0.60
N PHE A 51 -6.38 5.65 0.29
CA PHE A 51 -7.00 4.68 1.20
C PHE A 51 -6.30 3.33 1.03
N PRO A 52 -4.99 3.25 1.37
CA PRO A 52 -4.24 2.02 1.23
C PRO A 52 -4.83 0.95 2.16
N PHE A 53 -4.91 -0.29 1.68
CA PHE A 53 -5.42 -1.40 2.49
C PHE A 53 -4.31 -2.13 3.27
N ALA A 54 -3.04 -1.85 2.97
CA ALA A 54 -1.90 -2.38 3.71
C ALA A 54 -0.72 -1.38 3.74
N VAL A 55 0.02 -1.39 4.85
CA VAL A 55 1.36 -0.81 4.95
C VAL A 55 2.36 -1.91 4.60
N ILE A 56 3.37 -1.59 3.79
CA ILE A 56 4.47 -2.49 3.48
C ILE A 56 5.77 -1.83 3.91
N PHE A 57 6.34 -2.32 5.01
CA PHE A 57 7.68 -1.93 5.45
C PHE A 57 8.71 -2.93 4.90
N THR A 58 9.58 -2.47 4.01
CA THR A 58 10.48 -3.36 3.26
C THR A 58 11.85 -2.75 3.00
N CYS A 59 12.75 -3.52 2.40
CA CYS A 59 14.10 -3.08 2.07
C CYS A 59 14.10 -2.09 0.88
N SER A 60 15.02 -1.13 0.91
CA SER A 60 15.30 -0.24 -0.24
C SER A 60 15.97 -0.95 -1.43
N ASP A 61 16.28 -2.25 -1.33
CA ASP A 61 16.85 -3.06 -2.42
C ASP A 61 15.98 -2.99 -3.68
N SER A 62 16.59 -2.64 -4.82
CA SER A 62 15.89 -2.39 -6.09
C SER A 62 15.16 -3.60 -6.65
N ARG A 63 15.47 -4.81 -6.17
CA ARG A 63 14.87 -6.07 -6.61
C ARG A 63 13.60 -6.44 -5.84
N VAL A 64 13.27 -5.69 -4.78
CA VAL A 64 12.05 -5.90 -3.99
C VAL A 64 11.04 -4.73 -4.06
N PRO A 65 10.63 -4.27 -5.25
CA PRO A 65 9.57 -3.26 -5.38
C PRO A 65 8.20 -3.84 -4.98
N PRO A 66 7.60 -3.39 -3.85
CA PRO A 66 6.40 -4.04 -3.31
C PRO A 66 5.17 -3.92 -4.20
N GLU A 67 4.99 -2.81 -4.92
CA GLU A 67 3.88 -2.60 -5.86
C GLU A 67 3.91 -3.60 -7.02
N ILE A 68 5.11 -4.04 -7.40
CA ILE A 68 5.30 -5.01 -8.48
C ILE A 68 5.16 -6.43 -7.92
N ILE A 69 5.85 -6.75 -6.82
CA ILE A 69 5.83 -8.08 -6.18
C ILE A 69 4.42 -8.48 -5.74
N PHE A 70 3.63 -7.52 -5.27
CA PHE A 70 2.24 -7.76 -4.87
C PHE A 70 1.24 -7.37 -5.95
N ASP A 71 1.66 -6.97 -7.15
CA ASP A 71 0.78 -6.58 -8.25
C ASP A 71 -0.35 -5.60 -7.86
N GLN A 72 0.04 -4.46 -7.26
CA GLN A 72 -0.86 -3.43 -6.73
C GLN A 72 -0.81 -2.14 -7.57
N ALA A 73 -1.88 -1.35 -7.54
CA ALA A 73 -2.00 -0.07 -8.25
C ALA A 73 -1.73 1.14 -7.34
N LEU A 74 -1.84 2.35 -7.91
CA LEU A 74 -1.61 3.58 -7.15
C LEU A 74 -2.65 3.76 -6.04
N GLY A 75 -2.16 3.99 -4.82
CA GLY A 75 -2.97 4.24 -3.63
C GLY A 75 -3.47 2.98 -2.92
N ASP A 76 -3.09 1.79 -3.40
CA ASP A 76 -3.54 0.50 -2.83
C ASP A 76 -2.74 0.11 -1.58
N ILE A 77 -1.43 0.42 -1.56
CA ILE A 77 -0.53 0.13 -0.43
C ILE A 77 0.27 1.38 -0.05
N PHE A 78 0.59 1.50 1.24
CA PHE A 78 1.47 2.54 1.79
C PHE A 78 2.86 1.95 2.02
N VAL A 79 3.88 2.49 1.37
CA VAL A 79 5.20 1.84 1.30
C VAL A 79 6.24 2.65 2.04
N ILE A 80 6.94 2.00 2.96
CA ILE A 80 8.07 2.56 3.72
C ILE A 80 9.29 1.69 3.45
N ARG A 81 10.40 2.30 3.05
CA ARG A 81 11.61 1.56 2.63
C ARG A 81 12.87 2.10 3.28
N THR A 82 13.57 1.23 4.00
CA THR A 82 14.90 1.52 4.58
C THR A 82 15.88 0.42 4.19
N ALA A 83 17.18 0.73 4.14
CA ALA A 83 18.19 -0.28 3.86
C ALA A 83 18.17 -1.36 4.96
N GLY A 84 18.00 -2.62 4.56
CA GLY A 84 17.89 -3.75 5.49
C GLY A 84 16.60 -3.75 6.33
N ASN A 85 15.55 -3.03 5.90
CA ASN A 85 14.26 -2.95 6.61
C ASN A 85 14.44 -2.66 8.11
N VAL A 86 15.40 -1.79 8.44
CA VAL A 86 15.71 -1.32 9.79
C VAL A 86 14.71 -0.24 10.16
N LEU A 87 14.04 -0.43 11.30
CA LEU A 87 13.05 0.49 11.82
C LEU A 87 13.73 1.55 12.69
N ASP A 88 13.63 2.80 12.29
CA ASP A 88 14.00 3.98 13.09
C ASP A 88 12.74 4.78 13.46
N ASP A 89 12.91 5.84 14.25
CA ASP A 89 11.77 6.66 14.73
C ASP A 89 11.00 7.32 13.58
N VAL A 90 11.66 7.65 12.48
CA VAL A 90 11.04 8.28 11.30
C VAL A 90 10.18 7.27 10.53
N ALA A 91 10.70 6.06 10.34
CA ALA A 91 9.96 4.95 9.73
C ALA A 91 8.79 4.53 10.62
N MET A 92 8.97 4.46 11.94
CA MET A 92 7.88 4.18 12.88
C MET A 92 6.78 5.24 12.80
N GLY A 93 7.12 6.53 12.82
CA GLY A 93 6.14 7.60 12.67
C GLY A 93 5.38 7.53 11.33
N SER A 94 6.00 6.98 10.29
CA SER A 94 5.33 6.74 9.00
C SER A 94 4.33 5.57 9.07
N VAL A 95 4.64 4.51 9.82
CA VAL A 95 3.71 3.41 10.09
C VAL A 95 2.52 3.92 10.91
N GLU A 96 2.78 4.65 11.99
CA GLU A 96 1.75 5.25 12.85
C GLU A 96 0.84 6.18 12.06
N TYR A 97 1.39 7.01 11.17
CA TYR A 97 0.58 7.84 10.28
C TYR A 97 -0.40 6.99 9.43
N ALA A 98 0.10 5.91 8.82
CA ALA A 98 -0.74 5.07 7.97
C ALA A 98 -1.83 4.30 8.77
N VAL A 99 -1.55 3.93 10.02
CA VAL A 99 -2.52 3.28 10.90
C VAL A 99 -3.55 4.30 11.42
N ASP A 100 -3.09 5.40 12.00
CA ASP A 100 -3.95 6.33 12.73
C ASP A 100 -4.71 7.31 11.81
N HIS A 101 -4.10 7.71 10.69
CA HIS A 101 -4.67 8.74 9.80
C HIS A 101 -5.25 8.15 8.51
N LEU A 102 -4.64 7.11 7.96
CA LEU A 102 -5.14 6.42 6.76
C LEU A 102 -6.04 5.21 7.09
N HIS A 103 -6.11 4.84 8.37
CA HIS A 103 -6.90 3.70 8.86
C HIS A 103 -6.56 2.41 8.11
N THR A 104 -5.28 2.19 7.87
CA THR A 104 -4.80 1.02 7.15
C THR A 104 -4.94 -0.22 8.04
N PRO A 105 -5.66 -1.27 7.61
CA PRO A 105 -6.02 -2.40 8.48
C PRO A 105 -4.92 -3.45 8.64
N LEU A 106 -3.85 -3.38 7.85
CA LEU A 106 -2.76 -4.35 7.86
C LEU A 106 -1.42 -3.63 7.78
N VAL A 107 -0.47 -4.04 8.60
CA VAL A 107 0.95 -3.71 8.52
C VAL A 107 1.72 -5.00 8.28
#